data_AF-A0A1G3TAU5-F1
#
_entry.id   AF-A0A1G3TAU5-F1
#
_cell.length_a   1.000
_cell.length_b   1.000
_cell.length_c   1.000
_cell.angle_alpha   90.00
_cell.angle_beta   90.00
_cell.angle_gamma   90.00
#
_symmetry.space_group_name_H-M   'P 1'
#
loop_
_entity.id
_entity.type
_entity.pdbx_description
1 polymer ?
#
loop_
_entity_poly.entity_id
_entity_poly.type
_entity_poly.pdbx_seq_one_letter_code
_entity_poly.pdbx_strand_id
1 'polypeptide(L)'
;MEAKAIKTLKYLDTGEIEKHLSGVEYIIMAAPAPEHFKDTPIHFTIFLNTSESLPKEIQKAIFDKFLDENEIKSPIEVMSQIMPVGFSEGSQETPMPLLLVKEEDMRAIPNVPMLVMDFLADSENFGEAKEKSLTGWSYSYSD
;
A
#
# COMPACT_ATOMS: atom_id res chain seq x y z
N MET A 1 -18.79 13.50 -0.38
CA MET A 1 -18.06 13.42 0.91
C MET A 1 -16.78 14.21 0.75
N GLU A 2 -16.44 15.10 1.69
CA GLU A 2 -15.13 15.78 1.69
C GLU A 2 -14.08 14.84 2.26
N ALA A 3 -12.98 14.64 1.54
CA ALA A 3 -11.84 13.88 2.04
C ALA A 3 -11.16 14.68 3.16
N LYS A 4 -11.09 14.10 4.36
CA LYS A 4 -10.44 14.70 5.53
C LYS A 4 -9.03 14.15 5.67
N ALA A 5 -8.14 14.95 6.26
CA ALA A 5 -6.80 14.49 6.61
C ALA A 5 -6.86 13.18 7.40
N ILE A 6 -6.02 12.22 7.02
CA ILE A 6 -5.93 10.93 7.70
C ILE A 6 -5.32 11.17 9.08
N LYS A 7 -6.02 10.70 10.12
CA LYS A 7 -5.57 10.81 11.50
C LYS A 7 -5.64 9.44 12.15
N THR A 8 -4.48 8.94 12.55
CA THR A 8 -4.38 7.74 13.38
C THR A 8 -4.99 8.02 14.75
N LEU A 9 -5.97 7.22 15.14
CA LEU A 9 -6.55 7.19 16.47
C LEU A 9 -5.93 6.09 17.31
N LYS A 10 -5.65 4.95 16.67
CA LYS A 10 -5.07 3.75 17.29
C LYS A 10 -4.30 2.95 16.23
N TYR A 11 -3.27 2.22 16.66
CA TYR A 11 -2.68 1.14 15.88
C TYR A 11 -3.29 -0.20 16.30
N LEU A 12 -3.60 -1.03 15.31
CA LEU A 12 -4.03 -2.41 15.59
C LEU A 12 -2.91 -3.18 16.29
N ASP A 13 -3.26 -4.03 17.25
CA ASP A 13 -2.33 -5.03 17.77
C ASP A 13 -2.19 -6.22 16.80
N THR A 14 -1.20 -7.09 17.03
CA THR A 14 -0.91 -8.21 16.12
C THR A 14 -2.10 -9.16 15.93
N GLY A 15 -2.89 -9.43 16.97
CA GLY A 15 -4.06 -10.31 16.86
C GLY A 15 -5.21 -9.65 16.10
N GLU A 16 -5.38 -8.34 16.26
CA GLU A 16 -6.31 -7.53 15.45
C GLU A 16 -5.88 -7.49 13.99
N ILE A 17 -4.58 -7.36 13.71
CA ILE A 17 -4.03 -7.39 12.34
C ILE A 17 -4.30 -8.75 11.68
N GLU A 18 -3.97 -9.85 12.34
CA GLU A 18 -4.20 -11.20 11.81
C GLU A 18 -5.68 -11.45 11.48
N LYS A 19 -6.58 -11.01 12.37
CA LYS A 19 -8.02 -11.10 12.14
C LYS A 19 -8.47 -10.23 10.97
N HIS A 20 -7.98 -9.00 10.88
CA HIS A 20 -8.30 -8.06 9.80
C HIS A 20 -7.85 -8.58 8.44
N LEU A 21 -6.66 -9.19 8.38
CA LEU A 21 -6.10 -9.78 7.18
C LEU A 21 -6.68 -11.15 6.80
N SER A 22 -7.58 -11.70 7.61
CA SER A 22 -8.25 -12.96 7.30
C SER A 22 -9.05 -12.84 6.00
N GLY A 23 -8.63 -13.58 4.97
CA GLY A 23 -9.27 -13.56 3.65
C GLY A 23 -8.85 -12.37 2.78
N VAL A 24 -7.96 -11.49 3.24
CA VAL A 24 -7.36 -10.45 2.39
C VAL A 24 -6.27 -11.08 1.53
N GLU A 25 -6.31 -10.87 0.21
CA GLU A 25 -5.24 -11.30 -0.69
C GLU A 25 -4.16 -10.23 -0.83
N TYR A 26 -4.61 -9.00 -1.08
CA TYR A 26 -3.73 -7.86 -1.26
C TYR A 26 -4.41 -6.55 -0.91
N ILE A 27 -3.58 -5.52 -0.76
CA ILE A 27 -3.99 -4.15 -0.54
C ILE A 27 -3.23 -3.29 -1.55
N ILE A 28 -3.92 -2.35 -2.19
CA ILE A 28 -3.28 -1.30 -3.00
C ILE A 28 -3.49 0.03 -2.30
N MET A 29 -2.41 0.77 -2.12
CA MET A 29 -2.40 2.15 -1.65
C MET A 29 -1.86 3.06 -2.75
N ALA A 30 -2.49 4.23 -2.89
CA ALA A 30 -2.00 5.32 -3.71
C ALA A 30 -1.90 6.59 -2.85
N ALA A 31 -0.77 7.29 -2.96
CA ALA A 31 -0.51 8.55 -2.30
C ALA A 31 0.10 9.55 -3.30
N PRO A 32 -0.02 10.87 -3.08
CA PRO A 32 0.72 11.84 -3.88
C PRO A 32 2.22 11.61 -3.77
N ALA A 33 2.91 11.58 -4.92
CA ALA A 33 4.36 11.65 -4.95
C ALA A 33 4.84 13.07 -4.59
N PRO A 34 6.11 13.25 -4.17
CA PRO A 34 6.70 14.57 -4.00
C PRO A 34 6.60 15.42 -5.27
N GLU A 35 6.34 16.74 -5.13
CA GLU A 35 6.02 17.66 -6.23
C GLU A 35 7.05 17.71 -7.40
N HIS A 36 8.29 17.27 -7.17
CA HIS A 36 9.31 17.25 -8.21
C HIS A 36 9.13 16.10 -9.22
N PHE A 37 8.39 15.04 -8.86
CA PHE A 37 8.08 13.93 -9.75
C PHE A 37 6.85 14.27 -10.61
N LYS A 38 7.09 14.98 -11.72
CA LYS A 38 6.00 15.41 -12.63
C LYS A 38 5.47 14.29 -13.51
N ASP A 39 6.36 13.41 -13.97
CA ASP A 39 6.00 12.32 -14.90
C ASP A 39 5.48 11.07 -14.17
N THR A 40 5.66 11.01 -12.85
CA THR A 40 5.21 9.93 -11.97
C THR A 40 4.63 10.50 -10.67
N PRO A 41 3.48 11.19 -10.76
CA PRO A 41 2.95 12.00 -9.67
C PRO A 41 2.28 11.17 -8.56
N ILE A 42 2.27 9.85 -8.67
CA ILE A 42 1.62 8.95 -7.71
C ILE A 42 2.66 7.96 -7.17
N HIS A 43 2.66 7.84 -5.84
CA HIS A 43 3.37 6.79 -5.12
C HIS A 43 2.40 5.64 -4.85
N PHE A 44 2.71 4.47 -5.39
CA PHE A 44 1.93 3.25 -5.20
C PHE A 44 2.64 2.30 -4.26
N THR A 45 1.86 1.66 -3.40
CA THR A 45 2.34 0.56 -2.56
C THR A 45 1.32 -0.58 -2.65
N ILE A 46 1.79 -1.75 -3.10
CA ILE A 46 1.02 -2.99 -3.12
C ILE A 46 1.52 -3.86 -1.98
N PHE A 47 0.60 -4.24 -1.09
CA PHE A 47 0.86 -5.14 0.02
C PHE A 47 0.23 -6.48 -0.29
N LEU A 48 1.04 -7.48 -0.64
CA LEU A 48 0.56 -8.86 -0.82
C LEU A 48 0.54 -9.53 0.55
N ASN A 49 -0.59 -10.15 0.91
CA ASN A 49 -0.77 -10.81 2.21
C ASN A 49 -0.05 -12.18 2.26
N THR A 50 1.26 -12.13 2.09
CA THR A 50 2.16 -13.27 2.19
C THR A 50 3.52 -12.79 2.69
N SER A 51 4.17 -13.60 3.51
CA SER A 51 5.57 -13.41 3.90
C SER A 51 6.51 -14.36 3.16
N GLU A 52 5.99 -15.11 2.19
CA GLU A 52 6.78 -16.06 1.40
C GLU A 52 7.64 -15.35 0.35
N SER A 53 8.87 -15.85 0.19
CA SER A 53 9.76 -15.38 -0.87
C SER A 53 9.30 -15.96 -2.21
N LEU A 54 8.63 -15.14 -3.02
CA LEU A 54 8.22 -15.52 -4.38
C LEU A 54 9.40 -15.40 -5.36
N PRO A 55 9.52 -16.28 -6.37
CA PRO A 55 10.50 -16.11 -7.44
C PRO A 55 10.33 -14.78 -8.16
N LYS A 56 11.44 -14.19 -8.64
CA LYS A 56 11.41 -12.87 -9.29
C LYS A 56 10.52 -12.82 -10.53
N GLU A 57 10.41 -13.91 -11.27
CA GLU A 57 9.52 -14.03 -12.42
C GLU A 57 8.03 -13.94 -12.02
N ILE A 58 7.67 -14.55 -10.88
CA ILE A 58 6.32 -14.49 -10.32
C ILE A 58 6.03 -13.09 -9.79
N GLN A 59 6.97 -12.49 -9.06
CA GLN A 59 6.84 -11.09 -8.61
C GLN A 59 6.60 -10.15 -9.79
N LYS A 60 7.35 -10.33 -10.89
CA LYS A 60 7.16 -9.54 -12.11
C LYS A 60 5.78 -9.77 -12.73
N ALA A 61 5.34 -11.02 -12.87
CA ALA A 61 4.03 -11.33 -13.43
C ALA A 61 2.88 -10.72 -12.62
N ILE A 62 2.98 -10.77 -11.29
CA ILE A 62 2.02 -10.11 -10.38
C ILE A 62 2.06 -8.59 -10.60
N PHE A 63 3.24 -7.99 -10.62
CA PHE A 63 3.40 -6.56 -10.83
C PHE A 63 2.80 -6.10 -12.17
N ASP A 64 3.14 -6.78 -13.27
CA ASP A 64 2.61 -6.48 -14.60
C ASP A 64 1.07 -6.56 -14.64
N LYS A 65 0.49 -7.56 -13.96
CA LYS A 65 -0.97 -7.69 -13.81
C LYS A 65 -1.57 -6.47 -13.10
N PHE A 66 -0.98 -6.03 -11.99
CA PHE A 66 -1.45 -4.84 -11.27
C PHE A 66 -1.40 -3.59 -12.13
N LEU A 67 -0.33 -3.41 -12.92
CA LEU A 67 -0.21 -2.26 -13.81
C LEU A 67 -1.33 -2.24 -14.85
N ASP A 68 -1.62 -3.38 -15.45
CA ASP A 68 -2.67 -3.52 -16.47
C ASP A 68 -4.08 -3.27 -15.88
N GLU A 69 -4.42 -3.95 -14.79
CA GLU A 69 -5.75 -3.86 -14.16
C GLU A 69 -6.08 -2.47 -13.61
N ASN A 70 -5.06 -1.71 -13.21
CA ASN A 70 -5.21 -0.39 -12.61
C ASN A 70 -4.85 0.76 -13.56
N GLU A 71 -4.60 0.46 -14.84
CA GLU A 71 -4.13 1.39 -15.87
C GLU A 71 -2.93 2.25 -15.42
N ILE A 72 -2.01 1.63 -14.68
CA ILE A 72 -0.81 2.29 -14.15
C ILE A 72 0.28 2.30 -15.23
N LYS A 73 0.86 3.47 -15.46
CA LYS A 73 1.81 3.75 -16.55
C LYS A 73 3.13 4.26 -16.01
N SER A 74 4.19 3.99 -16.77
CA SER A 74 5.54 4.50 -16.50
C SER A 74 6.06 4.23 -15.08
N PRO A 75 6.00 2.99 -14.56
CA PRO A 75 6.52 2.70 -13.23
C PRO A 75 8.04 2.89 -13.18
N ILE A 76 8.52 3.58 -12.16
CA ILE A 76 9.94 3.79 -11.87
C ILE A 76 10.24 3.48 -10.40
N GLU A 77 11.53 3.37 -10.07
CA GLU A 77 12.01 3.15 -8.69
C GLU A 77 11.39 1.92 -8.00
N VAL A 78 11.06 0.89 -8.80
CA VAL A 78 10.34 -0.30 -8.32
C VAL A 78 11.17 -1.08 -7.30
N MET A 79 10.63 -1.21 -6.10
CA MET A 79 11.11 -2.07 -5.02
C MET A 79 10.15 -3.25 -4.83
N SER A 80 10.68 -4.44 -4.52
CA SER A 80 9.87 -5.60 -4.15
C SER A 80 10.60 -6.46 -3.11
N GLN A 81 10.12 -6.43 -1.86
CA GLN A 81 10.73 -7.14 -0.72
C GLN A 81 9.74 -7.40 0.42
N ILE A 82 10.07 -8.37 1.29
CA ILE A 82 9.31 -8.60 2.52
C ILE A 82 9.59 -7.46 3.50
N MET A 83 8.54 -6.77 3.95
CA MET A 83 8.63 -5.61 4.83
C MET A 83 7.64 -5.72 6.00
N PRO A 84 7.95 -5.10 7.14
CA PRO A 84 7.01 -4.97 8.26
C PRO A 84 5.91 -3.97 7.91
N VAL A 85 4.67 -4.41 8.06
CA VAL A 85 3.47 -3.60 7.78
C VAL A 85 2.61 -3.50 9.03
N GLY A 86 2.40 -2.27 9.47
CA GLY A 86 1.45 -1.94 10.55
C GLY A 86 0.10 -1.52 9.99
N PHE A 87 -0.89 -1.39 10.87
CA PHE A 87 -2.22 -0.92 10.50
C PHE A 87 -2.73 0.12 11.49
N SER A 88 -3.18 1.26 10.99
CA SER A 88 -3.78 2.31 11.80
C SER A 88 -5.27 2.44 11.57
N GLU A 89 -6.03 2.50 12.65
CA GLU A 89 -7.43 2.89 12.64
C GLU A 89 -7.57 4.41 12.74
N GLY A 90 -8.47 4.95 11.93
CA GLY A 90 -8.77 6.38 11.87
C GLY A 90 -10.29 6.62 11.82
N SER A 91 -10.69 7.69 11.15
CA SER A 91 -12.11 7.96 10.86
C SER A 91 -12.64 7.23 9.63
N GLN A 92 -11.75 6.51 8.92
CA GLN A 92 -12.05 5.74 7.72
C GLN A 92 -12.66 4.38 8.08
N GLU A 93 -13.41 3.78 7.16
CA GLU A 93 -14.12 2.51 7.42
C GLU A 93 -13.18 1.31 7.54
N THR A 94 -12.03 1.35 6.87
CA THR A 94 -11.02 0.29 6.91
C THR A 94 -9.71 0.81 7.50
N PRO A 95 -8.95 -0.02 8.23
CA PRO A 95 -7.61 0.33 8.69
C PRO A 95 -6.71 0.72 7.52
N MET A 96 -5.85 1.71 7.70
CA MET A 96 -4.83 2.09 6.72
C MET A 96 -3.57 1.23 6.90
N PRO A 97 -3.03 0.60 5.85
CA PRO A 97 -1.73 -0.08 5.95
C PRO A 97 -0.58 0.93 6.08
N LEU A 98 0.49 0.54 6.76
CA LEU A 98 1.65 1.38 7.03
C LEU A 98 2.92 0.61 6.71
N LEU A 99 3.67 1.04 5.69
CA LEU A 99 5.01 0.53 5.44
C LEU A 99 5.98 1.10 6.50
N LEU A 100 6.50 0.25 7.39
CA LEU A 100 7.40 0.68 8.45
C LEU A 100 8.85 0.55 7.98
N VAL A 101 9.50 1.69 7.70
CA VAL A 101 10.90 1.69 7.22
C VAL A 101 11.90 1.99 8.34
N LYS A 102 11.49 2.78 9.35
CA LYS A 102 12.37 3.16 10.45
C LYS A 102 12.37 2.10 11.55
N GLU A 103 13.56 1.76 12.06
CA GLU A 103 13.69 0.78 13.15
C GLU A 103 12.91 1.17 14.42
N GLU A 104 12.81 2.46 14.73
CA GLU A 104 12.05 2.95 15.89
C GLU A 104 10.56 2.61 15.75
N ASP A 105 9.99 2.84 14.57
CA ASP A 105 8.59 2.56 14.27
C ASP A 105 8.33 1.06 14.24
N MET A 106 9.24 0.27 13.67
CA MET A 106 9.15 -1.20 13.67
C MET A 106 9.10 -1.80 15.08
N ARG A 107 9.75 -1.16 16.07
CA ARG A 107 9.75 -1.61 17.46
C ARG A 107 8.53 -1.10 18.24
N ALA A 108 8.03 0.08 17.89
CA ALA A 108 6.96 0.75 18.63
C ALA A 108 5.55 0.42 18.11
N ILE A 109 5.41 0.08 16.83
CA ILE A 109 4.12 -0.17 16.17
C ILE A 109 4.01 -1.68 15.90
N PRO A 110 2.95 -2.35 16.40
CA PRO A 110 2.68 -3.74 16.04
C PRO A 110 2.57 -3.92 14.53
N ASN A 111 3.19 -4.97 14.00
CA ASN A 111 3.29 -5.19 12.57
C ASN A 111 3.36 -6.67 12.23
N VAL A 112 3.11 -6.97 10.96
CA VAL A 112 3.26 -8.30 10.36
C VAL A 112 4.11 -8.20 9.08
N PRO A 113 4.87 -9.24 8.72
CA PRO A 113 5.62 -9.25 7.47
C PRO A 113 4.69 -9.47 6.27
N MET A 114 4.82 -8.64 5.25
CA MET A 114 4.12 -8.78 3.96
C MET A 114 5.10 -8.55 2.80
N LEU A 115 4.86 -9.16 1.64
CA LEU A 115 5.57 -8.84 0.42
C LEU A 115 5.05 -7.52 -0.14
N VAL A 116 5.91 -6.50 -0.13
CA VAL A 116 5.57 -5.14 -0.54
C VAL A 116 6.23 -4.83 -1.87
N MET A 117 5.43 -4.32 -2.81
CA MET A 117 5.92 -3.69 -4.04
C MET A 117 5.64 -2.19 -3.97
N ASP A 118 6.68 -1.37 -4.04
CA ASP A 118 6.62 0.07 -3.81
C ASP A 118 7.30 0.80 -4.97
N PHE A 119 6.63 1.81 -5.54
CA PHE A 119 7.08 2.42 -6.79
C PHE A 119 6.37 3.76 -7.07
N LEU A 120 6.99 4.56 -7.95
CA LEU A 120 6.40 5.78 -8.49
C LEU A 120 5.81 5.50 -9.87
N ALA A 121 4.64 6.05 -10.18
CA ALA A 121 4.01 5.90 -11.49
C ALA A 121 2.98 7.01 -11.77
N ASP A 122 2.28 6.90 -12.89
CA ASP A 122 1.08 7.68 -13.20
C ASP A 122 -0.11 6.76 -13.46
N SER A 123 -1.33 7.23 -13.19
CA SER A 123 -2.58 6.55 -13.57
C SER A 123 -3.74 7.56 -13.60
N GLU A 124 -4.66 7.36 -14.54
CA GLU A 124 -5.91 8.14 -14.62
C GLU A 124 -6.95 7.65 -13.61
N ASN A 125 -6.90 6.37 -13.23
CA ASN A 125 -7.83 5.77 -12.26
C ASN A 125 -7.59 6.27 -10.82
N PHE A 126 -6.45 6.90 -10.56
CA PHE A 126 -6.04 7.41 -9.26
C PHE A 126 -5.88 8.93 -9.26
N GLY A 127 -6.67 9.64 -10.09
CA GLY A 127 -6.64 11.10 -10.23
C GLY A 127 -6.73 11.85 -8.91
N GLU A 128 -7.47 11.35 -7.91
CA GLU A 128 -7.54 11.99 -6.59
C GLU A 128 -6.20 12.08 -5.87
N ALA A 129 -5.31 11.11 -6.08
CA ALA A 129 -3.98 11.12 -5.47
C ALA A 129 -3.11 12.24 -6.05
N LYS A 130 -3.10 12.40 -7.38
CA LYS A 130 -2.27 13.42 -8.05
C LYS A 130 -2.89 14.82 -8.09
N GLU A 131 -4.21 14.93 -8.23
CA GLU A 131 -4.89 16.24 -8.40
C GLU A 131 -5.33 16.87 -7.08
N LYS A 132 -5.73 16.03 -6.10
CA LYS A 132 -6.26 16.50 -4.80
C LYS A 132 -5.31 16.22 -3.64
N SER A 133 -4.14 15.62 -3.91
CA SER A 133 -3.14 15.23 -2.91
C SER A 133 -3.71 14.34 -1.80
N LEU A 134 -4.59 13.41 -2.17
CA LEU A 134 -5.26 12.50 -1.24
C LEU A 134 -4.61 11.11 -1.25
N THR A 135 -4.38 10.56 -0.06
CA THR A 135 -4.01 9.14 0.08
C THR A 135 -5.26 8.28 0.18
N GLY A 136 -5.28 7.17 -0.55
CA GLY A 136 -6.36 6.19 -0.52
C GLY A 136 -5.82 4.77 -0.59
N TRP A 137 -6.64 3.81 -0.15
CA TRP A 137 -6.32 2.39 -0.21
C TRP A 137 -7.58 1.55 -0.40
N SER A 138 -7.40 0.34 -0.93
CA SER A 138 -8.47 -0.65 -1.05
C SER A 138 -7.94 -2.05 -0.80
N TYR A 139 -8.78 -2.86 -0.17
CA TYR A 139 -8.52 -4.27 0.13
C TYR A 139 -9.18 -5.16 -0.91
N SER A 140 -8.45 -6.18 -1.37
CA SER A 140 -9.00 -7.28 -2.15
C SER A 140 -9.06 -8.53 -1.29
N TYR A 141 -10.16 -9.27 -1.42
CA TYR A 141 -10.43 -10.47 -0.64
C TYR A 141 -10.51 -11.69 -1.55
N SER A 142 -10.14 -12.86 -1.03
CA SER A 142 -10.35 -14.12 -1.73
C SER A 142 -11.84 -14.47 -1.74
N ASP A 143 -12.35 -14.85 -2.92
CA ASP A 143 -13.72 -15.34 -3.11
C ASP A 143 -13.96 -16.72 -2.45
#